data_AF-A0A9E3ZF59-F1
#
_entry.id   AF-A0A9E3ZF59-F1
#
_cell.length_a   1.000
_cell.length_b   1.000
_cell.length_c   1.000
_cell.angle_alpha   90.00
_cell.angle_beta   90.00
_cell.angle_gamma   90.00
#
_symmetry.space_group_name_H-M   'P 1'
#
loop_
_entity.id
_entity.type
_entity.pdbx_description
1 polymer ?
#
loop_
_entity_poly.entity_id
_entity_poly.type
_entity_poly.pdbx_seq_one_letter_code
_entity_poly.pdbx_strand_id
1 'polypeptide(L)' 'MVAKAGHGPKNSGVKTPSEEFSAYCEAEFERRLNSGELFDEASYRKAMAMVLDRLVRREEEGRP' A
#
# COMPACT_ATOMS: atom_id res chain seq x y z
N MET A 1 -20.02 -2.48 -19.52
CA MET A 1 -18.70 -3.14 -19.64
C MET A 1 -18.10 -3.26 -18.24
N VAL A 2 -17.29 -4.30 -18.04
CA VAL A 2 -16.92 -4.96 -16.77
C VAL A 2 -16.11 -4.10 -15.79
N ALA A 3 -16.46 -4.15 -14.50
CA ALA A 3 -15.52 -3.93 -13.41
C ALA A 3 -15.01 -5.31 -12.95
N LYS A 4 -13.77 -5.68 -13.34
CA LYS A 4 -13.10 -6.83 -12.74
C LYS A 4 -12.51 -6.33 -11.43
N ALA A 5 -13.14 -6.70 -10.31
CA ALA A 5 -12.46 -6.73 -9.03
C ALA A 5 -11.31 -7.74 -9.15
N GLY A 6 -10.10 -7.23 -9.29
CA GLY A 6 -8.88 -8.02 -9.29
C GLY A 6 -8.75 -8.72 -7.94
N HIS A 7 -8.97 -10.03 -7.94
CA HIS A 7 -8.50 -10.88 -6.86
C HIS A 7 -6.96 -10.92 -6.96
N GLY A 8 -6.29 -10.11 -6.14
CA GLY A 8 -4.86 -10.25 -5.90
C GLY A 8 -4.52 -11.61 -5.29
N PRO A 9 -3.29 -12.12 -5.46
CA PRO A 9 -2.93 -13.49 -5.17
C PRO A 9 -3.13 -13.82 -3.68
N LYS A 10 -3.84 -14.93 -3.44
CA LYS A 10 -3.94 -15.58 -2.13
C LYS A 10 -2.59 -16.22 -1.81
N ASN A 11 -1.78 -15.57 -0.98
CA ASN A 11 -0.66 -16.22 -0.32
C ASN A 11 -0.96 -16.26 1.18
N SER A 12 -1.17 -17.46 1.74
CA SER A 12 -1.35 -17.70 3.17
C SER A 12 0.00 -17.74 3.90
N GLY A 13 0.92 -16.85 3.52
CA GLY A 13 2.16 -16.58 4.25
C GLY A 13 1.92 -15.39 5.18
N VAL A 14 2.60 -15.38 6.34
CA VAL A 14 2.62 -14.20 7.22
C VAL A 14 3.11 -13.02 6.39
N LYS A 15 2.24 -12.02 6.18
CA LYS A 15 2.60 -10.79 5.48
C LYS A 15 3.52 -9.97 6.37
N THR A 16 4.54 -9.38 5.77
CA THR A 16 5.38 -8.40 6.45
C THR A 16 4.59 -7.09 6.66
N PRO A 17 4.89 -6.32 7.72
CA PRO A 17 4.28 -5.00 7.93
C PRO A 17 4.34 -4.08 6.70
N SER A 18 5.44 -4.11 5.93
CA SER A 18 5.60 -3.34 4.70
C SER A 18 4.62 -3.77 3.60
N GLU A 19 4.35 -5.07 3.45
CA GLU A 19 3.35 -5.62 2.52
C GLU A 19 1.92 -5.27 2.92
N GLU A 20 1.60 -5.30 4.22
CA GLU A 20 0.26 -4.91 4.69
C GLU A 20 0.04 -3.40 4.52
N PHE A 21 1.05 -2.60 4.84
CA PHE A 21 0.98 -1.15 4.70
C PHE A 21 0.88 -0.70 3.24
N SER A 22 1.66 -1.30 2.32
CA SER A 22 1.57 -0.97 0.90
C SER A 22 0.19 -1.30 0.33
N ALA A 23 -0.34 -2.49 0.64
CA ALA A 23 -1.66 -2.92 0.19
C ALA A 23 -2.78 -2.00 0.71
N TYR A 24 -2.70 -1.57 1.96
CA TYR A 24 -3.62 -0.57 2.50
C TYR A 24 -3.52 0.76 1.74
N CYS A 25 -2.29 1.26 1.52
CA CYS A 25 -2.08 2.54 0.86
C CYS A 25 -2.58 2.53 -0.59
N GLU A 26 -2.45 1.42 -1.31
CA GLU A 26 -2.96 1.27 -2.68
C GLU A 26 -4.49 1.31 -2.70
N ALA A 27 -5.16 0.57 -1.81
CA ALA A 27 -6.62 0.58 -1.70
C ALA A 27 -7.17 1.95 -1.30
N GLU A 28 -6.51 2.64 -0.38
CA GLU A 28 -6.86 4.01 0.03
C GLU A 28 -6.67 5.00 -1.12
N PHE A 29 -5.58 4.88 -1.88
CA PHE A 29 -5.30 5.74 -3.03
C PHE A 29 -6.39 5.63 -4.09
N GLU A 30 -6.80 4.39 -4.43
CA GLU A 30 -7.92 4.16 -5.34
C GLU A 30 -9.24 4.73 -4.80
N ARG A 31 -9.52 4.59 -3.49
CA ARG A 31 -10.72 5.19 -2.90
C ARG A 31 -10.72 6.71 -3.03
N ARG A 32 -9.57 7.37 -2.81
CA ARG A 32 -9.45 8.82 -2.91
C ARG A 32 -9.59 9.31 -4.35
N LEU A 33 -8.96 8.64 -5.31
CA LEU A 33 -9.12 8.97 -6.72
C LEU A 33 -10.59 8.89 -7.18
N ASN A 34 -11.35 7.95 -6.63
CA ASN A 34 -12.76 7.76 -6.97
C ASN A 34 -13.73 8.55 -6.08
N SER A 35 -13.24 9.39 -5.15
CA SER A 35 -14.10 10.10 -4.19
C SER A 35 -14.74 11.38 -4.74
N GLY A 36 -14.19 11.95 -5.82
CA GLY A 36 -14.58 13.27 -6.33
C GLY A 36 -14.09 14.44 -5.47
N GLU A 37 -13.34 14.19 -4.40
CA GLU A 37 -12.70 15.23 -3.58
C GLU A 37 -11.31 15.61 -4.13
N LEU A 38 -10.84 16.80 -3.78
CA LEU A 38 -9.47 17.21 -4.06
C LEU A 38 -8.49 16.29 -3.32
N PHE A 39 -7.58 15.67 -4.07
CA PHE A 39 -6.60 14.75 -3.53
C PHE A 39 -5.20 15.08 -4.04
N ASP A 40 -4.28 15.38 -3.12
CA ASP A 40 -2.87 15.61 -3.45
C ASP A 40 -2.13 14.27 -3.54
N GLU A 41 -2.14 13.70 -4.75
CA GLU A 41 -1.50 12.43 -5.08
C GLU A 41 0.01 12.44 -4.81
N ALA A 42 0.67 13.58 -5.07
CA ALA A 42 2.12 13.68 -4.97
C ALA A 42 2.57 13.61 -3.51
N SER A 43 1.90 14.36 -2.63
CA SER A 43 2.15 14.32 -1.19
C SER A 43 1.84 12.94 -0.60
N TYR A 44 0.75 12.30 -1.05
CA TYR A 44 0.40 10.96 -0.60
C TYR A 44 1.48 9.93 -0.96
N ARG A 45 1.89 9.87 -2.23
CA ARG A 45 2.92 8.92 -2.69
C ARG A 45 4.25 9.15 -2.00
N LYS A 46 4.62 10.41 -1.76
CA LYS A 46 5.84 10.76 -1.01
C LYS A 46 5.77 10.25 0.43
N ALA A 47 4.66 10.49 1.13
CA ALA A 47 4.49 10.01 2.50
C ALA A 47 4.51 8.47 2.58
N MET A 48 3.81 7.80 1.67
CA MET A 48 3.81 6.33 1.55
C MET A 48 5.23 5.79 1.37
N ALA A 49 6.02 6.37 0.46
CA ALA A 49 7.39 5.93 0.20
C ALA A 49 8.30 6.08 1.44
N MET A 50 8.16 7.18 2.20
CA MET A 50 8.94 7.40 3.43
C MET A 50 8.63 6.35 4.51
N VAL A 51 7.36 5.97 4.66
CA VAL A 51 6.96 4.95 5.64
C VAL A 51 7.41 3.56 5.19
N LEU A 52 7.26 3.23 3.90
CA LEU A 52 7.72 1.96 3.35
C LEU A 52 9.23 1.76 3.51
N ASP A 53 10.05 2.77 3.17
CA ASP A 53 11.49 2.72 3.41
C ASP A 53 11.81 2.44 4.88
N ARG A 54 11.09 3.05 5.81
CA ARG A 54 11.28 2.81 7.25
C ARG A 54 10.86 1.42 7.70
N LEU A 55 9.79 0.85 7.13
CA LEU A 55 9.32 -0.49 7.46
C LEU A 55 10.28 -1.56 6.93
N VAL A 56 10.69 -1.45 5.67
CA VAL A 56 11.61 -2.40 5.05
C VAL A 56 12.94 -2.45 5.80
N ARG A 57 13.52 -1.30 6.16
CA ARG A 57 14.76 -1.28 6.96
C ARG A 57 14.64 -2.00 8.30
N ARG A 58 13.51 -1.84 8.98
CA ARG A 58 13.26 -2.53 10.27
C ARG A 58 13.07 -4.03 10.10
N GLU A 59 12.45 -4.46 9.01
CA GLU A 59 12.26 -5.87 8.67
C GLU A 59 13.60 -6.55 8.34
N GLU A 60 14.50 -5.83 7.66
CA GLU A 60 15.87 -6.28 7.39
C GLU A 60 16.71 -6.35 8.67
N GLU A 61 16.65 -5.33 9.54
CA GLU A 61 17.33 -5.30 10.85
C GLU A 61 16.87 -6.44 11.78
N GLY A 62 15.62 -6.89 11.65
CA GLY A 62 15.04 -7.97 12.45
C GLY A 62 15.27 -9.39 11.90
N ARG A 63 15.98 -9.54 10.78
CA ARG A 63 16.27 -10.85 10.17
C ARG A 63 17.56 -11.43 10.79
N PRO A 64 17.53 -12.64 11.39
CA PRO A 64 18.68 -13.25 12.04
C PRO A 64 19.81 -13.63 11.08
#